data_AF-A0A538BXP2-F1
#
_entry.id   AF-A0A538BXP2-F1
#
_cell.length_a   1.000
_cell.length_b   1.000
_cell.length_c   1.000
_cell.angle_alpha   90.00
_cell.angle_beta   90.00
_cell.angle_gamma   90.00
#
_symmetry.space_group_name_H-M   'P 1'
#
loop_
_entity.id
_entity.type
_entity.pdbx_description
1 polymer ?
#
loop_
_entity_poly.entity_id
_entity_poly.type
_entity_poly.pdbx_seq_one_letter_code
_entity_poly.pdbx_strand_id
1 'polypeptide(L)'
;MKQLPRLGIVVLSLMLLGAACDGKNSSPRTLNRPSPSPQSYVSVVCNALLEWKNSIEVAASSLVTEAPSLEGATGYLKYVLGLTDRMLAHVQAVGVPTPPNGGTLQSDVIRGLVSARSALLRVQAQLATLVAQGPLDMVKDVELPILLAVEAVKAELRNPTSLTIDQATVSDADCTRLFRRKTPIGIGA
;
A
#
# COMPACT_ATOMS: atom_id res chain seq x y z
N MET A 1 12.10 39.91 22.70
CA MET A 1 11.57 40.58 21.49
C MET A 1 12.73 41.13 20.66
N LYS A 2 12.58 41.15 19.33
CA LYS A 2 13.50 41.62 18.24
C LYS A 2 14.37 40.51 17.64
N GLN A 3 13.86 39.70 16.70
CA GLN A 3 13.72 39.89 15.23
C GLN A 3 15.05 40.08 14.46
N LEU A 4 15.33 39.09 13.60
CA LEU A 4 16.35 39.09 12.54
C LEU A 4 16.00 40.06 11.40
N PRO A 5 17.00 40.53 10.63
CA PRO A 5 16.84 40.81 9.22
C PRO A 5 17.45 39.69 8.34
N ARG A 6 16.67 39.35 7.31
CA ARG A 6 17.00 38.49 6.18
C ARG A 6 18.12 39.08 5.34
N LEU A 7 19.09 38.25 4.94
CA LEU A 7 19.99 38.52 3.82
C LEU A 7 19.88 37.35 2.85
N GLY A 8 19.22 37.60 1.72
CA GLY A 8 19.18 36.69 0.59
C GLY A 8 20.41 36.90 -0.28
N ILE A 9 20.96 35.80 -0.79
CA ILE A 9 21.82 35.79 -1.97
C ILE A 9 21.42 34.56 -2.80
N VAL A 10 20.80 34.84 -3.95
CA VAL A 10 20.68 33.94 -5.08
C VAL A 10 22.00 34.05 -5.86
N VAL A 11 22.76 32.96 -6.00
CA VAL A 11 23.71 32.80 -7.10
C VAL A 11 23.59 31.39 -7.67
N LEU A 12 23.02 31.39 -8.86
CA LEU A 12 23.00 30.33 -9.86
C LEU A 12 24.40 30.23 -10.51
N SER A 13 24.96 29.02 -10.65
CA SER A 13 25.52 28.47 -11.92
C SER A 13 26.69 27.48 -11.76
N LEU A 14 26.41 26.27 -12.27
CA LEU A 14 27.18 25.44 -13.22
C LEU A 14 28.66 25.02 -12.99
N MET A 15 28.77 23.68 -12.91
CA MET A 15 29.65 22.76 -13.67
C MET A 15 31.14 22.61 -13.32
N LEU A 16 31.55 21.33 -13.11
CA LEU A 16 32.49 20.54 -13.93
C LEU A 16 32.56 19.11 -13.33
N LEU A 17 31.96 18.11 -13.98
CA LEU A 17 32.60 17.10 -14.86
C LEU A 17 33.78 16.33 -14.25
N GLY A 18 33.51 15.06 -13.89
CA GLY A 18 34.43 13.93 -14.06
C GLY A 18 33.74 12.91 -14.98
N ALA A 19 34.13 12.85 -16.25
CA ALA A 19 34.96 11.79 -16.84
C ALA A 19 34.29 10.41 -16.81
N ALA A 20 33.58 10.03 -17.88
CA ALA A 20 34.12 9.29 -19.03
C ALA A 20 33.92 7.77 -18.87
N CYS A 21 32.83 7.27 -19.45
CA CYS A 21 32.79 5.95 -20.08
C CYS A 21 32.00 6.09 -21.39
N ASP A 22 32.65 5.70 -22.47
CA ASP A 22 32.24 5.62 -23.87
C ASP A 22 30.73 5.54 -24.18
N GLY A 23 30.27 6.50 -25.00
CA GLY A 23 29.97 6.18 -26.39
C GLY A 23 28.90 5.14 -26.67
N LYS A 24 27.63 5.45 -26.40
CA LYS A 24 26.53 5.14 -27.35
C LYS A 24 25.28 5.94 -26.99
N ASN A 25 24.80 6.74 -27.94
CA ASN A 25 23.48 7.38 -27.92
C ASN A 25 22.39 6.34 -27.69
N SER A 26 22.10 6.06 -26.44
CA SER A 26 20.91 5.36 -26.00
C SER A 26 20.07 6.44 -25.37
N SER A 27 19.13 7.00 -26.16
CA SER A 27 17.91 7.58 -25.58
C SER A 27 17.50 6.69 -24.42
N PRO A 28 17.08 7.22 -23.26
CA PRO A 28 16.55 6.37 -22.21
C PRO A 28 15.47 5.55 -22.90
N ARG A 29 15.71 4.25 -23.07
CA ARG A 29 14.66 3.32 -23.39
C ARG A 29 13.79 3.44 -22.15
N THR A 30 12.78 4.31 -22.22
CA THR A 30 11.52 4.03 -21.59
C THR A 30 11.22 2.63 -22.07
N LEU A 31 11.53 1.65 -21.22
CA LEU A 31 11.03 0.31 -21.36
C LEU A 31 9.52 0.52 -21.42
N ASN A 32 8.98 0.53 -22.64
CA ASN A 32 7.54 0.53 -22.88
C ASN A 32 7.04 -0.80 -22.35
N ARG A 33 6.88 -0.89 -21.02
CA ARG A 33 6.23 -2.01 -20.39
C ARG A 33 4.80 -1.97 -20.92
N PRO A 34 4.35 -3.00 -21.65
CA PRO A 34 2.99 -3.01 -22.15
C PRO A 34 2.03 -2.86 -20.96
N SER A 35 1.05 -1.96 -21.09
CA SER A 35 -0.01 -1.81 -20.10
C SER A 35 -0.72 -3.14 -19.88
N PRO A 36 -0.94 -3.57 -18.63
CA PRO A 36 -1.61 -4.83 -18.36
C PRO A 36 -3.04 -4.80 -18.88
N SER A 37 -3.53 -5.95 -19.34
CA SER A 37 -4.96 -6.10 -19.59
C SER A 37 -5.72 -5.89 -18.29
N PRO A 38 -6.99 -5.43 -18.35
CA PRO A 38 -7.85 -5.32 -17.17
C PRO A 38 -7.83 -6.55 -16.24
N GLN A 39 -7.95 -7.75 -16.81
CA GLN A 39 -7.97 -9.00 -16.07
C GLN A 39 -6.61 -9.30 -15.42
N SER A 40 -5.51 -9.04 -16.14
CA SER A 40 -4.16 -9.20 -15.60
C SER A 40 -3.90 -8.24 -14.44
N TYR A 41 -4.36 -6.99 -14.54
CA TYR A 41 -4.26 -6.00 -13.48
C TYR A 41 -5.02 -6.45 -12.23
N VAL A 42 -6.30 -6.81 -12.37
CA VAL A 42 -7.14 -7.28 -11.25
C VAL A 42 -6.51 -8.48 -10.55
N SER A 43 -6.07 -9.49 -11.32
CA SER A 43 -5.46 -10.70 -10.76
C SER A 43 -4.21 -10.39 -9.93
N VAL A 44 -3.29 -9.57 -10.47
CA VAL A 44 -2.05 -9.20 -9.79
C VAL A 44 -2.34 -8.39 -8.52
N VAL A 45 -3.23 -7.40 -8.59
CA VAL A 45 -3.57 -6.55 -7.43
C VAL A 45 -4.30 -7.35 -6.34
N CYS A 46 -5.26 -8.22 -6.70
CA CYS A 46 -5.95 -9.08 -5.73
C CYS A 46 -4.97 -10.05 -5.03
N ASN A 47 -4.05 -10.66 -5.76
CA ASN A 47 -3.05 -11.57 -5.17
C ASN A 47 -2.11 -10.82 -4.22
N ALA A 48 -1.64 -9.64 -4.61
CA ALA A 48 -0.79 -8.80 -3.77
C ALA A 48 -1.54 -8.32 -2.50
N LEU A 49 -2.83 -7.96 -2.61
CA LEU A 49 -3.68 -7.64 -1.47
C LEU A 49 -3.81 -8.82 -0.49
N LEU A 50 -3.96 -10.05 -1.01
CA LEU A 50 -4.04 -11.26 -0.18
C LEU A 50 -2.74 -11.49 0.60
N GLU A 51 -1.61 -11.39 -0.08
CA GLU A 51 -0.29 -11.57 0.55
C GLU A 51 -0.03 -10.49 1.59
N TRP A 52 -0.37 -9.23 1.27
CA TRP A 52 -0.27 -8.10 2.18
C TRP A 52 -1.10 -8.31 3.44
N LYS A 53 -2.38 -8.63 3.31
CA LYS A 53 -3.28 -8.89 4.45
C LYS A 53 -2.81 -10.08 5.29
N ASN A 54 -2.53 -11.23 4.67
CA ASN A 54 -2.09 -12.42 5.40
C ASN A 54 -0.79 -12.16 6.18
N SER A 55 0.15 -11.41 5.61
CA SER A 55 1.41 -11.07 6.27
C SER A 55 1.20 -10.22 7.53
N ILE A 56 0.18 -9.35 7.51
CA ILE A 56 -0.21 -8.53 8.67
C ILE A 56 -0.89 -9.38 9.73
N GLU A 57 -1.83 -10.26 9.36
CA GLU A 57 -2.53 -11.17 10.28
C GLU A 57 -1.55 -12.12 11.01
N VAL A 58 -0.54 -12.64 10.29
CA VAL A 58 0.52 -13.46 10.89
C VAL A 58 1.33 -12.65 11.90
N ALA A 59 1.74 -11.43 11.54
CA ALA A 59 2.50 -10.56 12.43
C ALA A 59 1.68 -10.12 13.66
N ALA A 60 0.38 -9.89 13.49
CA ALA A 60 -0.54 -9.56 14.58
C ALA A 60 -0.67 -10.72 15.57
N SER A 61 -0.79 -11.94 15.05
CA SER A 61 -0.86 -13.16 15.86
C SER A 61 0.39 -13.33 16.73
N SER A 62 1.58 -13.10 16.17
CA SER A 62 2.84 -13.11 16.93
C SER A 62 2.86 -12.07 18.06
N LEU A 63 2.44 -10.83 17.78
CA LEU A 63 2.41 -9.76 18.78
C LEU A 63 1.48 -10.08 19.97
N VAL A 64 0.31 -10.65 19.70
CA VAL A 64 -0.66 -11.00 20.76
C VAL A 64 -0.11 -12.10 21.67
N THR A 65 0.67 -13.04 21.12
CA THR A 65 1.22 -14.17 21.89
C THR A 65 2.42 -13.83 22.78
N GLU A 66 3.18 -12.77 22.47
CA GLU A 66 4.47 -12.47 23.15
C GLU A 66 4.35 -11.49 24.34
N ALA A 67 3.13 -11.06 24.70
CA ALA A 67 2.83 -9.95 25.61
C ALA A 67 3.39 -8.60 25.09
N PRO A 68 2.55 -7.55 24.90
CA PRO A 68 2.98 -6.35 24.19
C PRO A 68 3.95 -5.52 25.04
N SER A 69 5.20 -5.48 24.61
CA SER A 69 6.12 -4.41 24.98
C SER A 69 5.98 -3.25 23.99
N LEU A 70 6.34 -2.03 24.40
CA LEU A 70 6.40 -0.89 23.48
C LEU A 70 7.37 -1.17 22.31
N GLU A 71 8.44 -1.91 22.56
CA GLU A 71 9.40 -2.33 21.56
C GLU A 71 8.78 -3.30 20.53
N GLY A 72 8.11 -4.35 20.99
CA GLY A 72 7.42 -5.31 20.12
C GLY A 72 6.32 -4.64 19.29
N ALA A 73 5.54 -3.76 19.92
CA ALA A 73 4.53 -2.95 19.26
C ALA A 73 5.12 -2.03 18.17
N THR A 74 6.26 -1.41 18.45
CA THR A 74 6.98 -0.56 17.50
C THR A 74 7.51 -1.37 16.32
N GLY A 75 8.08 -2.54 16.61
CA GLY A 75 8.56 -3.49 15.60
C GLY A 75 7.44 -3.96 14.67
N TYR A 76 6.31 -4.38 15.25
CA TYR A 76 5.12 -4.77 14.51
C TYR A 76 4.61 -3.65 13.60
N LEU A 77 4.40 -2.43 14.13
CA LEU A 77 3.87 -1.34 13.32
C LEU A 77 4.85 -0.90 12.21
N LYS A 78 6.16 -0.89 12.50
CA LYS A 78 7.18 -0.64 11.47
C LYS A 78 7.14 -1.69 10.36
N TYR A 79 6.93 -2.95 10.72
CA TYR A 79 6.77 -4.04 9.77
C TYR A 79 5.51 -3.87 8.91
N VAL A 80 4.36 -3.55 9.51
CA VAL A 80 3.09 -3.30 8.80
C VAL A 80 3.19 -2.08 7.86
N LEU A 81 3.83 -1.00 8.29
CA LEU A 81 4.12 0.15 7.42
C LEU A 81 5.00 -0.25 6.22
N GLY A 82 6.06 -1.04 6.46
CA GLY A 82 6.92 -1.55 5.39
C GLY A 82 6.19 -2.48 4.41
N LEU A 83 5.28 -3.32 4.89
CA LEU A 83 4.40 -4.13 4.05
C LEU A 83 3.47 -3.26 3.19
N THR A 84 2.91 -2.20 3.77
CA THR A 84 2.03 -1.26 3.07
C THR A 84 2.79 -0.46 2.00
N ASP A 85 4.02 -0.03 2.30
CA ASP A 85 4.90 0.64 1.33
C ASP A 85 5.26 -0.29 0.16
N ARG A 86 5.53 -1.57 0.43
CA ARG A 86 5.75 -2.58 -0.62
C ARG A 86 4.50 -2.78 -1.49
N MET A 87 3.32 -2.83 -0.89
CA MET A 87 2.06 -2.96 -1.63
C MET A 87 1.81 -1.75 -2.54
N LEU A 88 2.02 -0.54 -2.02
CA LEU A 88 1.96 0.70 -2.81
C LEU A 88 2.92 0.67 -4.00
N ALA A 89 4.19 0.34 -3.76
CA ALA A 89 5.20 0.23 -4.80
C ALA A 89 4.84 -0.84 -5.84
N HIS A 90 4.27 -1.97 -5.40
CA HIS A 90 3.82 -3.04 -6.28
C HIS A 90 2.71 -2.58 -7.22
N VAL A 91 1.64 -1.96 -6.70
CA VAL A 91 0.53 -1.44 -7.53
C VAL A 91 1.00 -0.35 -8.50
N GLN A 92 1.92 0.51 -8.06
CA GLN A 92 2.54 1.50 -8.94
C GLN A 92 3.34 0.83 -10.07
N ALA A 93 4.12 -0.20 -9.75
CA ALA A 93 4.94 -0.93 -10.71
C ALA A 93 4.13 -1.75 -11.72
N VAL A 94 2.93 -2.21 -11.35
CA VAL A 94 2.00 -2.88 -12.28
C VAL A 94 1.60 -1.95 -13.43
N GLY A 95 1.41 -0.66 -13.13
CA GLY A 95 1.08 0.35 -14.13
C GLY A 95 -0.42 0.45 -14.45
N VAL A 96 -0.76 1.43 -15.30
CA VAL A 96 -2.14 1.73 -15.70
C VAL A 96 -2.68 0.61 -16.61
N PRO A 97 -3.82 -0.03 -16.29
CA PRO A 97 -4.42 -1.01 -17.18
C PRO A 97 -4.97 -0.35 -18.46
N THR A 98 -5.15 -1.15 -19.52
CA THR A 98 -5.47 -0.66 -20.86
C THR A 98 -6.82 0.06 -21.09
N PRO A 99 -7.93 -0.13 -20.33
CA PRO A 99 -9.22 0.46 -20.70
C PRO A 99 -9.24 1.98 -20.47
N PRO A 100 -10.17 2.75 -21.08
CA PRO A 100 -10.17 4.22 -21.02
C PRO A 100 -10.19 4.83 -19.61
N ASN A 101 -10.73 4.10 -18.64
CA ASN A 101 -10.83 4.44 -17.22
C ASN A 101 -9.70 3.86 -16.35
N GLY A 102 -8.72 3.17 -16.94
CA GLY A 102 -7.65 2.49 -16.20
C GLY A 102 -6.81 3.45 -15.35
N GLY A 103 -6.64 4.70 -15.78
CA GLY A 103 -5.92 5.72 -15.00
C GLY A 103 -6.66 6.10 -13.72
N THR A 104 -7.99 6.22 -13.79
CA THR A 104 -8.86 6.46 -12.63
C THR A 104 -8.81 5.27 -11.67
N LEU A 105 -8.99 4.05 -12.19
CA LEU A 105 -8.90 2.83 -11.41
C LEU A 105 -7.58 2.73 -10.64
N GLN A 106 -6.44 2.89 -11.32
CA GLN A 106 -5.14 2.81 -10.66
C GLN A 106 -4.99 3.91 -9.59
N SER A 107 -5.44 5.12 -9.88
CA SER A 107 -5.39 6.24 -8.94
C SER A 107 -6.23 6.00 -7.69
N ASP A 108 -7.43 5.42 -7.83
CA ASP A 108 -8.32 5.15 -6.71
C ASP A 108 -7.81 4.01 -5.84
N VAL A 109 -7.23 2.96 -6.45
CA VAL A 109 -6.52 1.89 -5.70
C VAL A 109 -5.34 2.47 -4.90
N ILE A 110 -4.50 3.30 -5.54
CA ILE A 110 -3.37 3.95 -4.86
C ILE A 110 -3.88 4.85 -3.73
N ARG A 111 -4.95 5.62 -3.95
CA ARG A 111 -5.53 6.50 -2.93
C ARG A 111 -6.01 5.71 -1.71
N GLY A 112 -6.65 4.56 -1.92
CA GLY A 112 -7.06 3.65 -0.84
C GLY A 112 -5.87 3.19 0.01
N LEU A 113 -4.79 2.75 -0.63
CA LEU A 113 -3.56 2.31 0.04
C LEU A 113 -2.83 3.45 0.76
N VAL A 114 -2.76 4.65 0.17
CA VAL A 114 -2.20 5.85 0.81
C VAL A 114 -3.01 6.26 2.04
N SER A 115 -4.33 6.11 1.99
CA SER A 115 -5.21 6.36 3.14
C SER A 115 -4.91 5.41 4.29
N ALA A 116 -4.77 4.10 4.02
CA ALA A 116 -4.37 3.12 5.03
C ALA A 116 -3.01 3.46 5.64
N ARG A 117 -1.99 3.74 4.80
CA ARG A 117 -0.67 4.18 5.27
C ARG A 117 -0.75 5.39 6.19
N SER A 118 -1.54 6.39 5.83
CA SER A 118 -1.72 7.61 6.63
C SER A 118 -2.39 7.34 7.97
N ALA A 119 -3.34 6.40 8.01
CA ALA A 119 -3.95 5.95 9.26
C ALA A 119 -2.95 5.18 10.14
N LEU A 120 -2.13 4.29 9.57
CA LEU A 120 -1.07 3.59 10.30
C LEU A 120 -0.04 4.55 10.92
N LEU A 121 0.31 5.64 10.22
CA LEU A 121 1.17 6.69 10.79
C LEU A 121 0.51 7.43 11.96
N ARG A 122 -0.82 7.57 11.96
CA ARG A 122 -1.56 8.11 13.12
C ARG A 122 -1.54 7.13 14.30
N VAL A 123 -1.69 5.84 14.03
CA VAL A 123 -1.52 4.79 15.05
C VAL A 123 -0.10 4.86 15.64
N GLN A 124 0.92 5.08 14.81
CA GLN A 124 2.31 5.23 15.27
C GLN A 124 2.49 6.39 16.25
N ALA A 125 1.85 7.52 15.97
CA ALA A 125 1.90 8.69 16.85
C ALA A 125 1.23 8.45 18.22
N GLN A 126 0.33 7.47 18.32
CA GLN A 126 -0.44 7.13 19.53
C GLN A 126 -0.02 5.80 20.17
N LEU A 127 1.04 5.17 19.65
CA LEU A 127 1.39 3.78 19.95
C LEU A 127 1.58 3.51 21.45
N ALA A 128 2.22 4.43 22.18
CA ALA A 128 2.44 4.27 23.62
C ALA A 128 1.12 4.22 24.41
N THR A 129 0.11 5.00 23.99
CA THR A 129 -1.23 4.97 24.60
C THR A 129 -1.94 3.66 24.31
N LEU A 130 -1.85 3.16 23.07
CA LEU A 130 -2.48 1.91 22.66
C LEU A 130 -1.87 0.70 23.35
N VAL A 131 -0.55 0.66 23.50
CA VAL A 131 0.14 -0.41 24.25
C VAL A 131 -0.33 -0.46 25.70
N ALA A 132 -0.60 0.68 26.32
CA ALA A 132 -1.14 0.75 27.68
C ALA A 132 -2.60 0.27 27.79
N GLN A 133 -3.38 0.33 26.70
CA GLN A 133 -4.74 -0.20 26.64
C GLN A 133 -4.75 -1.72 26.46
N GLY A 134 -3.78 -2.25 25.72
CA GLY A 134 -3.53 -3.68 25.59
C GLY A 134 -3.23 -4.10 24.15
N PRO A 135 -2.80 -5.36 23.95
CA PRO A 135 -2.37 -5.85 22.64
C PRO A 135 -3.52 -5.93 21.63
N LEU A 136 -4.72 -6.29 22.10
CA LEU A 136 -5.90 -6.47 21.24
C LEU A 136 -6.40 -5.13 20.69
N ASP A 137 -6.44 -4.08 21.52
CA ASP A 137 -6.85 -2.74 21.09
C ASP A 137 -5.85 -2.16 20.09
N MET A 138 -4.55 -2.35 20.35
CA MET A 138 -3.51 -1.95 19.41
C MET A 138 -3.63 -2.67 18.06
N VAL A 139 -3.78 -4.00 18.06
CA VAL A 139 -3.94 -4.78 16.81
C VAL A 139 -5.18 -4.32 16.05
N LYS A 140 -6.31 -4.11 16.75
CA LYS A 140 -7.54 -3.62 16.14
C LYS A 140 -7.35 -2.28 15.43
N ASP A 141 -6.64 -1.34 16.05
CA ASP A 141 -6.37 -0.02 15.46
C ASP A 141 -5.41 -0.08 14.27
N VAL A 142 -4.51 -1.07 14.25
CA VAL A 142 -3.63 -1.34 13.10
C VAL A 142 -4.39 -2.03 11.96
N GLU A 143 -5.23 -3.02 12.25
CA GLU A 143 -5.93 -3.81 11.24
C GLU A 143 -7.11 -3.08 10.60
N LEU A 144 -7.80 -2.19 11.33
CA LEU A 144 -8.96 -1.47 10.81
C LEU A 144 -8.65 -0.68 9.52
N PRO A 145 -7.59 0.13 9.43
CA PRO A 145 -7.18 0.78 8.18
C PRO A 145 -6.91 -0.18 7.03
N ILE A 146 -6.34 -1.36 7.32
CA ILE A 146 -6.02 -2.38 6.33
C ILE A 146 -7.31 -2.96 5.75
N LEU A 147 -8.26 -3.33 6.61
CA LEU A 147 -9.56 -3.86 6.21
C LEU A 147 -10.34 -2.85 5.36
N LEU A 148 -10.35 -1.58 5.75
CA LEU A 148 -11.00 -0.51 4.98
C LEU A 148 -10.37 -0.34 3.59
N ALA A 149 -9.05 -0.39 3.48
CA ALA A 149 -8.38 -0.32 2.18
C ALA A 149 -8.64 -1.55 1.32
N VAL A 150 -8.64 -2.75 1.91
CA VAL A 150 -9.00 -3.98 1.18
C VAL A 150 -10.41 -3.86 0.60
N GLU A 151 -11.40 -3.44 1.39
CA GLU A 151 -12.77 -3.29 0.91
C GLU A 151 -12.90 -2.18 -0.14
N ALA A 152 -12.22 -1.05 0.02
CA ALA A 152 -12.22 0.03 -0.96
C ALA A 152 -11.61 -0.42 -2.31
N VAL A 153 -10.44 -1.08 -2.28
CA VAL A 153 -9.81 -1.59 -3.51
C VAL A 153 -10.68 -2.64 -4.17
N LYS A 154 -11.30 -3.54 -3.41
CA LYS A 154 -12.23 -4.54 -3.96
C LYS A 154 -13.43 -3.89 -4.64
N ALA A 155 -14.04 -2.89 -4.01
CA ALA A 155 -15.18 -2.18 -4.57
C ALA A 155 -14.80 -1.53 -5.91
N GLU A 156 -13.60 -0.94 -5.97
CA GLU A 156 -13.09 -0.31 -7.17
C GLU A 156 -12.80 -1.32 -8.29
N LEU A 157 -12.18 -2.46 -7.97
CA LEU A 157 -11.89 -3.53 -8.94
C LEU A 157 -13.15 -4.26 -9.43
N ARG A 158 -14.25 -4.22 -8.68
CA ARG A 158 -15.55 -4.84 -9.04
C ARG A 158 -16.49 -3.89 -9.76
N ASN A 159 -16.18 -2.59 -9.81
CA ASN A 159 -17.06 -1.61 -10.40
C ASN A 159 -17.08 -1.77 -11.93
N PRO A 160 -18.21 -2.14 -12.56
CA PRO A 160 -18.29 -2.33 -14.02
C PRO A 160 -18.07 -1.03 -14.80
N THR A 161 -18.15 0.13 -14.14
CA THR A 161 -17.84 1.44 -14.73
C THR A 161 -16.37 1.84 -14.62
N SER A 162 -15.57 1.18 -13.78
CA SER A 162 -14.12 1.40 -13.63
C SER A 162 -13.28 0.51 -14.56
N LEU A 163 -13.93 -0.51 -15.12
CA LEU A 163 -13.32 -1.55 -15.92
C LEU A 163 -14.37 -2.02 -16.93
N THR A 164 -14.22 -1.72 -18.23
CA THR A 164 -14.93 -2.46 -19.29
C THR A 164 -14.34 -3.88 -19.35
N ILE A 165 -14.60 -4.66 -18.30
CA ILE A 165 -14.32 -6.07 -18.23
C ILE A 165 -15.66 -6.77 -18.37
N ASP A 166 -15.74 -7.64 -19.36
CA ASP A 166 -16.88 -8.52 -19.53
C ASP A 166 -17.12 -9.26 -18.20
N GLN A 167 -18.34 -9.26 -17.65
CA GLN A 167 -18.61 -9.84 -16.32
C GLN A 167 -18.14 -11.31 -16.21
N ALA A 168 -18.00 -12.01 -17.34
CA ALA A 168 -17.46 -13.35 -17.45
C ALA A 168 -15.92 -13.48 -17.25
N THR A 169 -15.14 -12.40 -17.38
CA THR A 169 -13.66 -12.41 -17.28
C THR A 169 -13.13 -11.93 -15.93
N VAL A 170 -13.90 -11.16 -15.16
CA VAL A 170 -13.69 -11.04 -13.71
C VAL A 170 -14.23 -12.31 -13.07
N SER A 171 -13.62 -13.47 -13.34
CA SER A 171 -13.93 -14.63 -12.54
C SER A 171 -13.58 -14.22 -11.11
N ASP A 172 -14.62 -14.11 -10.29
CA ASP A 172 -14.56 -13.67 -8.91
C ASP A 172 -13.48 -14.43 -8.14
N ALA A 173 -13.03 -15.60 -8.61
CA ALA A 173 -12.03 -16.50 -8.03
C ALA A 173 -10.76 -15.86 -7.44
N ASP A 174 -10.14 -14.85 -8.07
CA ASP A 174 -8.86 -14.31 -7.57
C ASP A 174 -9.05 -13.46 -6.30
N CYS A 175 -10.00 -12.53 -6.32
CA CYS A 175 -10.42 -11.83 -5.10
C CYS A 175 -11.33 -12.71 -4.21
N THR A 176 -12.02 -13.72 -4.71
CA THR A 176 -12.91 -14.62 -3.92
C THR A 176 -12.15 -15.69 -3.15
N ARG A 177 -10.96 -16.11 -3.60
CA ARG A 177 -10.03 -16.91 -2.79
C ARG A 177 -9.60 -16.16 -1.53
N LEU A 178 -9.46 -14.83 -1.63
CA LEU A 178 -9.28 -13.90 -0.51
C LEU A 178 -10.41 -13.99 0.54
N PHE A 179 -11.62 -14.43 0.14
CA PHE A 179 -12.81 -14.51 1.01
C PHE A 179 -13.21 -15.92 1.44
N ARG A 180 -12.73 -17.00 0.79
CA ARG A 180 -13.01 -18.38 1.25
C ARG A 180 -12.20 -18.79 2.48
N ARG A 181 -11.08 -18.12 2.77
CA ARG A 181 -10.47 -18.18 4.10
C ARG A 181 -11.35 -17.38 5.04
N LYS A 182 -12.44 -18.00 5.53
CA LYS A 182 -13.13 -17.52 6.73
C LYS A 182 -12.06 -17.31 7.80
N THR A 183 -11.82 -16.06 8.17
CA THR A 183 -11.29 -15.77 9.50
C THR A 183 -12.28 -16.41 10.47
N PRO A 184 -11.86 -17.35 11.34
CA PRO A 184 -12.66 -17.69 12.48
C PRO A 184 -12.60 -16.47 13.39
N ILE A 185 -13.51 -15.52 13.16
CA ILE A 185 -13.86 -14.58 14.23
C ILE A 185 -14.68 -15.44 15.20
N GLY A 186 -13.97 -16.11 16.11
CA GLY A 186 -14.57 -16.64 17.32
C GLY A 186 -15.04 -15.48 18.16
N ILE A 187 -16.22 -14.94 17.84
CA ILE A 187 -17.04 -14.28 18.85
C ILE A 187 -17.77 -15.44 19.52
N GLY A 188 -17.38 -15.73 20.75
CA GLY A 188 -17.97 -16.77 21.57
C GLY A 188 -19.50 -16.64 21.62
N ALA A 189 -20.14 -17.80 21.51
CA ALA A 189 -21.41 -18.06 22.19
C ALA A 189 -21.08 -18.77 23.51
#